data_AF-A0A4R4ERJ6-F1
#
_entry.id   AF-A0A4R4ERJ6-F1
#
_cell.length_a   1.000
_cell.length_b   1.000
_cell.length_c   1.000
_cell.angle_alpha   90.00
_cell.angle_beta   90.00
_cell.angle_gamma   90.00
#
_symmetry.space_group_name_H-M   'P 1'
#
loop_
_entity.id
_entity.type
_entity.pdbx_description
1 polymer ?
#
loop_
_entity_poly.entity_id
_entity_poly.type
_entity_poly.pdbx_seq_one_letter_code
_entity_poly.pdbx_strand_id
1 'polypeptide(L)'
;MKNLALALAVLLASFGAQAQDMRPGIASIAIVTTEPDGRYGMDGEVLKPAKLQRMLELLDEQLAVGHLHLRKGQADITAERIGEIRRIADGIGARLMVEKDGRMEPADVPAPPGT
;
A
#
# COMPACT_ATOMS: atom_id res chain seq x y z
N MET A 1 -26.36 36.05 30.79
CA MET A 1 -26.76 34.85 30.04
C MET A 1 -27.11 35.25 28.61
N LYS A 2 -26.07 35.41 27.77
CA LYS A 2 -26.01 35.89 26.38
C LYS A 2 -24.62 35.40 25.95
N ASN A 3 -24.36 34.45 25.05
CA ASN A 3 -24.98 34.12 23.78
C ASN A 3 -24.63 32.64 23.45
N LEU A 4 -25.45 31.69 23.90
CA LEU A 4 -25.28 30.25 23.60
C LEU A 4 -25.76 29.89 22.17
N ALA A 5 -26.10 30.87 21.34
CA ALA A 5 -26.65 30.67 20.01
C ALA A 5 -25.59 30.62 18.89
N LEU A 6 -24.31 30.88 19.20
CA LEU A 6 -23.25 30.93 18.17
C LEU A 6 -22.55 29.57 17.94
N ALA A 7 -22.80 28.57 18.77
CA ALA A 7 -22.14 27.27 18.64
C ALA A 7 -22.87 26.30 17.68
N LEU A 8 -24.13 26.57 17.31
CA LEU A 8 -24.95 25.64 16.54
C LEU A 8 -24.95 25.92 15.03
N ALA A 9 -24.45 27.08 14.59
CA ALA A 9 -24.36 27.42 13.17
C ALA A 9 -23.07 26.92 12.49
N VAL A 10 -22.05 26.52 13.27
CA VAL A 10 -20.76 26.06 12.72
C VAL A 10 -20.79 24.57 12.37
N LEU A 11 -21.70 23.78 12.96
CA LEU A 11 -21.71 22.32 12.76
C LEU A 11 -22.41 21.83 11.48
N LEU A 12 -23.12 22.70 10.75
CA LEU A 12 -23.92 22.29 9.58
C LEU A 12 -23.30 22.67 8.22
N ALA A 13 -22.10 23.26 8.19
CA ALA A 13 -21.42 23.65 6.94
C ALA A 13 -20.34 22.66 6.47
N SER A 14 -20.10 21.54 7.17
CA SER A 14 -19.01 20.61 6.83
C SER A 14 -19.45 19.26 6.26
N PHE A 15 -20.75 19.05 6.04
CA PHE A 15 -21.27 17.78 5.50
C PHE A 15 -22.19 18.05 4.32
N GLY A 16 -21.61 18.54 3.22
CA GLY A 16 -22.33 18.73 1.97
C GLY A 16 -21.36 18.87 0.81
N ALA A 17 -21.12 17.74 0.13
CA ALA A 17 -20.47 17.61 -1.18
C ALA A 17 -19.01 18.10 -1.24
N GLN A 18 -18.04 17.36 -1.77
CA GLN A 18 -18.10 16.61 -3.00
C GLN A 18 -17.19 15.37 -2.89
N ALA A 19 -17.75 14.21 -3.22
CA ALA A 19 -16.97 13.20 -3.90
C ALA A 19 -16.43 13.81 -5.20
N GLN A 20 -15.26 13.36 -5.65
CA GLN A 20 -14.55 13.75 -6.88
C GLN A 20 -13.57 14.91 -6.73
N ASP A 21 -12.41 14.57 -6.18
CA ASP A 21 -11.14 14.97 -6.79
C ASP A 21 -10.17 13.79 -6.62
N MET A 22 -10.43 12.72 -7.39
CA MET A 22 -9.42 11.70 -7.63
C MET A 22 -8.34 12.36 -8.48
N ARG A 23 -7.39 13.02 -7.78
CA ARG A 23 -6.27 13.71 -8.42
C ARG A 23 -5.49 12.67 -9.23
N PRO A 24 -5.28 12.89 -10.54
CA PRO A 24 -4.32 12.09 -11.27
C PRO A 24 -2.94 12.37 -10.66
N GLY A 25 -2.33 11.36 -10.03
CA GLY A 25 -0.91 11.40 -9.68
C GLY A 25 -0.51 11.07 -8.24
N ILE A 26 -1.41 10.69 -7.34
CA ILE A 26 -0.98 10.11 -6.04
C ILE A 26 -1.00 8.60 -6.18
N ALA A 27 0.13 8.04 -6.63
CA ALA A 27 0.39 6.61 -6.51
C ALA A 27 0.12 6.16 -5.06
N SER A 28 -0.78 5.20 -4.87
CA SER A 28 -1.03 4.61 -3.56
C SER A 28 0.16 3.73 -3.14
N ILE A 29 0.40 3.66 -1.84
CA ILE A 29 1.41 2.79 -1.24
C ILE A 29 0.68 1.62 -0.56
N ALA A 30 0.94 0.41 -1.03
CA ALA A 30 0.50 -0.81 -0.35
C ALA A 30 1.62 -1.33 0.55
N ILE A 31 1.28 -1.76 1.77
CA ILE A 31 2.26 -2.29 2.74
C ILE A 31 1.99 -3.78 2.97
N VAL A 32 3.05 -4.58 2.84
CA VAL A 32 3.03 -6.02 3.05
C VAL A 32 4.08 -6.39 4.08
N THR A 33 3.73 -7.17 5.09
CA THR A 33 4.68 -7.70 6.08
C THR A 33 4.95 -9.19 5.86
N THR A 34 6.15 -9.65 6.22
CA THR A 34 6.50 -11.08 6.19
C THR A 34 5.99 -11.82 7.42
N GLU A 35 5.21 -12.89 7.22
CA GLU A 35 4.67 -13.73 8.30
C GLU A 35 5.20 -15.17 8.23
N PRO A 36 5.12 -15.98 9.29
CA PRO A 36 5.63 -17.36 9.30
C PRO A 36 4.93 -18.24 8.25
N ASP A 37 5.55 -19.37 7.92
CA ASP A 37 5.01 -20.39 7.00
C ASP A 37 4.77 -19.88 5.57
N GLY A 38 5.57 -18.93 5.10
CA GLY A 38 5.45 -18.36 3.74
C GLY A 38 4.22 -17.46 3.56
N ARG A 39 3.64 -16.95 4.65
CA ARG A 39 2.49 -16.04 4.61
C ARG A 39 2.92 -14.57 4.66
N TYR A 40 1.95 -13.68 4.46
CA TYR A 40 2.15 -12.24 4.48
C TYR A 40 1.05 -11.52 5.23
N GLY A 41 1.38 -10.39 5.86
CA GLY A 41 0.43 -9.51 6.49
C GLY A 41 0.06 -8.36 5.56
N MET A 42 -1.22 -8.01 5.50
CA MET A 42 -1.74 -6.81 4.83
C MET A 42 -3.04 -6.39 5.51
N ASP A 43 -3.19 -5.11 5.82
CA ASP A 43 -4.39 -4.54 6.46
C ASP A 43 -4.84 -5.27 7.74
N GLY A 44 -3.89 -5.80 8.50
CA GLY A 44 -4.15 -6.54 9.74
C GLY A 44 -4.53 -8.02 9.55
N GLU A 45 -4.59 -8.52 8.32
CA GLU A 45 -4.84 -9.94 8.02
C GLU A 45 -3.56 -10.68 7.65
N VAL A 46 -3.47 -11.97 8.04
CA VAL A 46 -2.42 -12.88 7.58
C VAL A 46 -2.94 -13.70 6.39
N LEU A 47 -2.32 -13.51 5.24
CA LEU A 47 -2.74 -13.98 3.94
C LEU A 47 -1.77 -15.03 3.38
N LYS A 48 -2.33 -16.00 2.66
CA LYS A 48 -1.55 -16.86 1.75
C LYS A 48 -1.16 -16.06 0.49
N PRO A 49 -0.06 -16.42 -0.19
CA PRO A 49 0.42 -15.73 -1.40
C PRO A 49 -0.69 -15.43 -2.43
N ALA A 50 -1.51 -16.44 -2.76
CA ALA A 50 -2.58 -16.27 -3.75
C ALA A 50 -3.68 -15.28 -3.34
N LYS A 51 -4.00 -15.19 -2.04
CA LYS A 51 -4.98 -14.21 -1.54
C LYS A 51 -4.37 -12.81 -1.51
N LEU A 52 -3.10 -12.69 -1.11
CA LEU A 52 -2.37 -11.42 -1.15
C LEU A 52 -2.35 -10.83 -2.56
N GLN A 53 -1.98 -11.65 -3.57
CA GLN A 53 -1.95 -11.22 -4.97
C GLN A 53 -3.32 -10.64 -5.39
N ARG A 54 -4.40 -11.38 -5.17
CA ARG A 54 -5.75 -10.93 -5.53
C ARG A 54 -6.15 -9.63 -4.81
N MET A 55 -5.76 -9.45 -3.55
CA MET A 55 -6.04 -8.22 -2.81
C MET A 55 -5.27 -7.03 -3.37
N LEU A 56 -4.00 -7.22 -3.75
CA LEU A 56 -3.18 -6.18 -4.35
C LEU A 56 -3.66 -5.79 -5.76
N GLU A 57 -4.10 -6.76 -6.58
CA GLU A 57 -4.73 -6.49 -7.89
C GLU A 57 -6.01 -5.67 -7.73
N LEU A 58 -6.90 -6.05 -6.80
CA LEU A 58 -8.11 -5.27 -6.50
C LEU A 58 -7.81 -3.87 -5.96
N LEU A 59 -6.77 -3.74 -5.13
CA LEU A 59 -6.35 -2.46 -4.59
C LEU A 59 -5.80 -1.54 -5.70
N ASP A 60 -5.05 -2.10 -6.63
CA ASP A 60 -4.51 -1.38 -7.78
C ASP A 60 -5.63 -0.88 -8.71
N GLU A 61 -6.60 -1.72 -9.04
CA GLU A 61 -7.78 -1.33 -9.84
C GLU A 61 -8.54 -0.14 -9.22
N GLN A 62 -8.55 -0.04 -7.88
CA GLN A 62 -9.26 1.00 -7.15
C GLN A 62 -8.44 2.28 -6.94
N LEU A 63 -7.14 2.14 -6.66
CA LEU A 63 -6.30 3.22 -6.12
C LEU A 63 -5.02 3.50 -6.92
N ALA A 64 -4.72 2.73 -7.96
CA ALA A 64 -3.46 2.78 -8.72
C ALA A 64 -2.23 2.72 -7.79
N VAL A 65 -1.86 1.51 -7.37
CA VAL A 65 -0.75 1.28 -6.46
C VAL A 65 0.56 1.52 -7.21
N GLY A 66 1.23 2.64 -6.94
CA GLY A 66 2.53 2.89 -7.56
C GLY A 66 3.69 2.29 -6.78
N HIS A 67 3.54 2.04 -5.48
CA HIS A 67 4.61 1.53 -4.63
C HIS A 67 4.09 0.38 -3.76
N LEU A 68 4.83 -0.73 -3.74
CA LEU A 68 4.60 -1.86 -2.86
C LEU A 68 5.74 -1.96 -1.86
N HIS A 69 5.45 -1.78 -0.58
CA HIS A 69 6.43 -1.81 0.49
C HIS A 69 6.43 -3.18 1.17
N LEU A 70 7.49 -3.95 1.00
CA LEU A 70 7.73 -5.18 1.75
C LEU A 70 8.51 -4.86 3.02
N ARG A 71 7.90 -5.16 4.16
CA ARG A 71 8.42 -4.88 5.51
C ARG A 71 8.62 -6.16 6.30
N LYS A 72 9.48 -6.08 7.31
CA LYS A 72 9.67 -7.21 8.22
C LYS A 72 8.47 -7.30 9.17
N GLY A 73 7.76 -8.42 9.11
CA GLY A 73 6.76 -8.79 10.11
C GLY A 73 7.38 -9.71 11.16
N GLN A 74 6.74 -10.86 11.37
CA GLN A 74 7.24 -11.90 12.27
C GLN A 74 8.28 -12.84 11.65
N ALA A 75 8.45 -12.82 10.32
CA ALA A 75 9.46 -13.60 9.61
C ALA A 75 10.50 -12.71 8.92
N ASP A 76 11.68 -13.24 8.62
CA ASP A 76 12.70 -12.50 7.87
C ASP A 76 12.32 -12.28 6.40
N ILE A 77 12.82 -11.19 5.83
CA ILE A 77 12.74 -10.91 4.40
C ILE A 77 13.84 -11.71 3.70
N THR A 78 13.45 -12.78 3.02
CA THR A 78 14.37 -13.63 2.24
C THR A 78 14.34 -13.26 0.76
N ALA A 79 15.37 -13.67 0.00
CA ALA A 79 15.40 -13.48 -1.46
C ALA A 79 14.20 -14.11 -2.17
N GLU A 80 13.72 -15.26 -1.70
CA GLU A 80 12.52 -15.93 -2.20
C GLU A 80 11.28 -15.04 -2.05
N ARG A 81 11.08 -14.44 -0.86
CA ARG A 81 9.96 -13.53 -0.59
C ARG A 81 10.05 -12.25 -1.40
N ILE A 82 11.25 -11.69 -1.56
CA ILE A 82 11.45 -10.53 -2.43
C ILE A 82 11.06 -10.90 -3.86
N GLY A 83 11.48 -12.07 -4.37
CA GLY A 83 11.14 -12.54 -5.72
C GLY A 83 9.65 -12.81 -5.92
N GLU A 84 8.95 -13.30 -4.89
CA GLU A 84 7.50 -13.48 -4.95
C GLU A 84 6.75 -12.14 -5.00
N ILE A 85 7.07 -11.23 -4.08
CA ILE A 85 6.43 -9.92 -4.03
C ILE A 85 6.79 -9.06 -5.25
N ARG A 86 8.00 -9.23 -5.81
CA ARG A 86 8.42 -8.63 -7.08
C ARG A 86 7.47 -8.99 -8.21
N ARG A 87 7.16 -10.27 -8.37
CA ARG A 87 6.24 -10.74 -9.43
C ARG A 87 4.86 -10.12 -9.31
N ILE A 88 4.37 -9.95 -8.08
CA ILE A 88 3.08 -9.28 -7.83
C ILE A 88 3.19 -7.80 -8.17
N ALA A 89 4.23 -7.11 -7.69
CA ALA A 89 4.46 -5.69 -7.95
C ALA A 89 4.56 -5.40 -9.45
N ASP A 90 5.34 -6.19 -10.20
CA ASP A 90 5.48 -6.06 -11.64
C ASP A 90 4.14 -6.32 -12.37
N GLY A 91 3.33 -7.26 -11.87
CA GLY A 91 2.00 -7.56 -12.41
C GLY A 91 0.98 -6.42 -12.29
N ILE A 92 1.11 -5.58 -11.26
CA ILE A 92 0.28 -4.37 -11.05
C ILE A 92 1.01 -3.07 -11.44
N GLY A 93 2.19 -3.14 -12.06
CA GLY A 93 2.97 -1.96 -12.44
C GLY A 93 3.53 -1.13 -11.26
N ALA A 94 3.58 -1.70 -10.05
CA ALA A 94 4.07 -1.05 -8.85
C ALA A 94 5.60 -1.21 -8.67
N ARG A 95 6.25 -0.20 -8.10
CA ARG A 95 7.64 -0.29 -7.67
C ARG A 95 7.74 -1.00 -6.32
N LEU A 96 8.46 -2.12 -6.28
CA LEU A 96 8.79 -2.79 -5.01
C LEU A 96 9.89 -2.03 -4.25
N MET A 97 9.57 -1.68 -3.00
CA MET A 97 10.48 -1.18 -1.99
C MET A 97 10.58 -2.22 -0.86
N VAL A 98 11.79 -2.50 -0.38
CA VAL A 98 12.06 -3.47 0.68
C VAL A 98 12.70 -2.75 1.87
N GLU A 99 12.23 -3.08 3.07
CA GLU A 99 12.81 -2.61 4.32
C GLU A 99 14.15 -3.31 4.58
N LYS A 100 15.22 -2.52 4.69
CA LYS A 100 16.55 -2.95 5.17
C LYS A 100 16.99 -1.99 6.27
N ASP A 101 17.33 -2.52 7.44
CA ASP A 101 17.79 -1.74 8.59
C ASP A 101 16.89 -0.52 8.93
N GLY A 102 15.57 -0.71 8.82
CA GLY A 102 14.56 0.33 9.09
C GLY A 102 14.40 1.39 7.99
N ARG A 103 15.06 1.21 6.84
CA ARG A 103 14.98 2.09 5.67
C ARG A 103 14.33 1.37 4.50
N MET A 104 13.48 2.08 3.76
CA MET A 104 12.89 1.56 2.52
C MET A 104 13.86 1.79 1.37
N GLU A 105 14.33 0.72 0.77
CA GLU A 105 15.19 0.73 -0.40
C GLU A 105 14.48 0.08 -1.58
N PRO A 106 14.69 0.52 -2.82
CA PRO A 106 14.26 -0.26 -3.97
C PRO A 106 14.85 -1.66 -3.85
N ALA A 107 14.04 -2.72 -3.97
CA ALA A 107 14.65 -4.03 -4.22
C ALA A 107 15.34 -3.88 -5.59
N ASP A 108 16.67 -3.98 -5.62
CA ASP A 108 17.48 -3.59 -6.76
C ASP A 108 16.93 -4.13 -8.08
N VAL A 109 16.70 -3.20 -9.01
CA VAL A 109 16.29 -3.44 -10.38
C VAL A 109 17.61 -3.58 -11.16
N PRO A 110 17.96 -4.74 -11.77
CA PRO A 110 18.76 -4.64 -12.97
C PRO A 110 17.91 -3.86 -13.97
N ALA A 111 18.31 -2.62 -14.27
CA ALA A 111 17.70 -1.86 -15.36
C ALA A 111 17.63 -2.78 -16.59
N PRO A 112 16.55 -2.73 -17.40
CA PRO A 112 16.63 -3.36 -18.70
C PRO A 112 17.90 -2.81 -19.40
N PRO A 113 18.79 -3.67 -19.92
CA PRO A 113 19.85 -3.18 -20.79
C PRO A 113 19.16 -2.39 -21.90
N GLY A 114 19.64 -1.18 -22.12
CA GLY A 114 18.96 -0.19 -22.96
C GLY A 114 18.51 -0.74 -24.32
N THR A 115 17.35 -0.26 -24.75
CA THR A 115 16.90 -0.31 -26.15
C THR A 115 16.86 1.09 -26.69
#